data_AF-A0A1F8NZB5-F1
#
_entry.id   AF-A0A1F8NZB5-F1
#
_cell.length_a   1.000
_cell.length_b   1.000
_cell.length_c   1.000
_cell.angle_alpha   90.00
_cell.angle_beta   90.00
_cell.angle_gamma   90.00
#
_symmetry.space_group_name_H-M   'P 1'
#
loop_
_entity.id
_entity.type
_entity.pdbx_description
1 polymer ?
#
loop_
_entity_poly.entity_id
_entity_poly.type
_entity_poly.pdbx_seq_one_letter_code
_entity_poly.pdbx_strand_id
1 'polypeptide(L)'
;MSEVGRGEVVQMESLSAGGIPGRFTWRGRRHTVRAVASVRSVSRAGHGLAGRRWIELRTDSGMRCLVSVDGRDGLWRMERVLPTRGG
;
A
#
# COMPACT_ATOMS: atom_id res chain seq x y z
N MET A 1 9.82 -11.33 14.80
CA MET A 1 9.28 -9.95 14.76
C MET A 1 7.96 -9.98 14.02
N SER A 2 6.84 -9.71 14.69
CA SER A 2 5.53 -9.66 14.05
C SER A 2 5.46 -8.42 13.14
N GLU A 3 5.21 -8.62 11.84
CA GLU A 3 5.00 -7.52 10.90
C GLU A 3 3.69 -6.82 11.27
N VAL A 4 3.79 -5.70 12.00
CA VAL A 4 2.63 -4.94 12.48
C VAL A 4 1.70 -4.65 11.31
N GLY A 5 0.44 -5.09 11.43
CA GLY A 5 -0.61 -4.82 10.47
C GLY A 5 -0.65 -5.74 9.25
N ARG A 6 0.18 -6.78 9.15
CA ARG A 6 0.19 -7.65 7.97
C ARG A 6 -1.19 -8.28 7.69
N GLY A 7 -1.68 -8.11 6.47
CA GLY A 7 -2.96 -8.62 5.99
C GLY A 7 -4.16 -7.73 6.33
N GLU A 8 -4.00 -6.70 7.17
CA GLU A 8 -5.10 -5.83 7.55
C GLU A 8 -5.56 -4.96 6.39
N VAL A 9 -6.87 -4.74 6.32
CA VAL A 9 -7.48 -3.94 5.26
C VAL A 9 -7.06 -2.48 5.41
N VAL A 10 -6.72 -1.88 4.26
CA VAL A 10 -6.45 -0.46 4.12
C VAL A 10 -7.50 0.11 3.19
N GLN A 11 -8.20 1.15 3.61
CA GLN A 11 -9.15 1.83 2.75
C GLN A 11 -8.45 2.95 2.00
N MET A 12 -8.32 2.82 0.67
CA MET A 12 -7.79 3.89 -0.17
C MET A 12 -8.89 4.93 -0.42
N GLU A 13 -8.60 6.21 -0.14
CA GLU A 13 -9.58 7.31 -0.26
C GLU A 13 -9.40 8.11 -1.56
N SER A 14 -8.21 8.09 -2.17
CA SER A 14 -7.92 8.81 -3.41
C SER A 14 -6.86 8.05 -4.18
N LEU A 15 -7.14 7.69 -5.44
CA LEU A 15 -6.19 7.06 -6.36
C LEU A 15 -5.99 8.00 -7.56
N SER A 16 -4.75 8.28 -7.92
CA SER A 16 -4.44 8.99 -9.16
C SER A 16 -4.52 8.05 -10.37
N ALA A 17 -4.47 8.62 -11.58
CA ALA A 17 -4.29 7.85 -12.81
C ALA A 17 -3.05 6.96 -12.67
N GLY A 18 -3.24 5.64 -12.75
CA GLY A 18 -2.19 4.66 -12.46
C GLY A 18 -2.25 4.05 -11.05
N GLY A 19 -3.31 4.27 -10.28
CA GLY A 19 -3.60 3.54 -9.04
C GLY A 19 -2.66 3.83 -7.88
N ILE A 20 -2.12 5.05 -7.81
CA ILE A 20 -1.26 5.50 -6.71
C ILE A 20 -2.13 6.23 -5.68
N PRO A 21 -2.10 5.82 -4.39
CA PRO A 21 -2.93 6.46 -3.39
C PRO A 21 -2.38 7.81 -2.94
N GLY A 22 -3.24 8.83 -2.88
CA GLY A 22 -2.96 10.12 -2.25
C GLY A 22 -3.30 10.16 -0.76
N ARG A 23 -4.21 9.27 -0.32
CA ARG A 23 -4.65 9.15 1.07
C ARG A 23 -5.23 7.77 1.33
N PHE A 24 -5.08 7.29 2.56
CA PHE A 24 -5.72 6.05 3.01
C PHE A 24 -6.12 6.12 4.48
N THR A 25 -7.03 5.24 4.88
CA THR A 25 -7.41 5.01 6.27
C THR A 25 -7.02 3.59 6.69
N TRP A 26 -6.36 3.47 7.85
CA TRP A 26 -5.95 2.20 8.44
C TRP A 26 -6.18 2.25 9.95
N ARG A 27 -6.84 1.23 10.52
CA ARG A 27 -7.23 1.17 11.94
C ARG A 27 -7.94 2.45 12.43
N GLY A 28 -8.84 2.98 11.61
CA GLY A 28 -9.60 4.21 11.91
C GLY A 28 -8.78 5.50 11.88
N ARG A 29 -7.50 5.45 11.51
CA ARG A 29 -6.65 6.62 11.35
C ARG A 29 -6.42 6.94 9.88
N ARG A 30 -6.57 8.20 9.54
CA ARG A 30 -6.33 8.72 8.19
C ARG A 30 -4.87 9.12 8.03
N HIS A 31 -4.30 8.76 6.89
CA HIS A 31 -2.91 9.00 6.52
C HIS A 31 -2.84 9.66 5.15
N THR A 32 -2.19 10.81 5.05
CA THR A 32 -1.91 11.45 3.76
C THR A 32 -0.63 10.89 3.18
N VAL A 33 -0.66 10.42 1.94
CA VAL A 33 0.54 9.96 1.25
C VAL A 33 1.30 11.18 0.75
N ARG A 34 2.52 11.35 1.26
CA ARG A 34 3.46 12.39 0.84
C ARG A 34 4.27 11.97 -0.38
N ALA A 35 4.67 10.70 -0.44
CA ALA A 35 5.48 10.18 -1.53
C ALA A 35 5.30 8.67 -1.72
N VAL A 36 5.53 8.21 -2.94
CA VAL A 36 5.71 6.79 -3.25
C VAL A 36 7.19 6.50 -3.40
N ALA A 37 7.71 5.59 -2.58
CA ALA A 37 9.12 5.22 -2.60
C ALA A 37 9.42 4.15 -3.65
N SER A 38 8.51 3.19 -3.85
CA SER A 38 8.66 2.16 -4.86
C SER A 38 7.31 1.56 -5.25
N VAL A 39 7.25 1.03 -6.48
CA VAL A 39 6.12 0.26 -7.00
C VAL A 39 6.66 -1.02 -7.60
N ARG A 40 6.11 -2.15 -7.19
CA ARG A 40 6.39 -3.46 -7.79
C ARG A 40 5.08 -4.11 -8.20
N SER A 41 4.98 -4.55 -9.44
CA SER A 41 3.83 -5.29 -9.94
C SER A 41 4.28 -6.64 -10.46
N VAL A 42 3.51 -7.68 -10.16
CA VAL A 42 3.68 -8.99 -10.78
C VAL A 42 2.39 -9.31 -11.53
N SER A 43 2.49 -9.40 -12.84
CA SER A 43 1.41 -9.85 -13.71
C SER A 43 1.60 -11.35 -13.97
N ARG A 44 0.57 -12.18 -13.73
CA ARG A 44 0.58 -13.55 -14.24
C ARG A 44 0.28 -13.51 -15.74
N ALA A 45 1.24 -13.91 -16.57
CA ALA A 45 1.02 -14.09 -18.00
C ALA A 45 -0.09 -15.13 -18.22
N GLY A 46 -1.07 -14.84 -19.10
CA GLY A 46 -2.06 -15.80 -19.58
C GLY A 46 -3.49 -15.67 -19.02
N HIS A 47 -3.72 -14.99 -17.89
CA HIS A 47 -5.07 -14.68 -17.41
C HIS A 47 -5.16 -13.22 -16.99
N GLY A 48 -5.88 -12.43 -17.79
CA GLY A 48 -6.12 -11.01 -17.56
C GLY A 48 -6.54 -10.74 -16.11
N LEU A 49 -5.97 -9.69 -15.53
CA LEU A 49 -6.32 -9.08 -14.23
C LEU A 49 -5.83 -9.79 -12.95
N ALA A 50 -5.27 -11.00 -13.00
CA ALA A 50 -4.77 -11.70 -11.81
C ALA A 50 -3.32 -11.31 -11.40
N GLY A 51 -3.04 -10.01 -11.34
CA GLY A 51 -1.75 -9.48 -10.90
C GLY A 51 -1.79 -8.96 -9.47
N ARG A 52 -0.66 -8.98 -8.76
CA ARG A 52 -0.54 -8.32 -7.45
C ARG A 52 0.43 -7.16 -7.56
N ARG A 53 0.07 -6.05 -6.93
CA ARG A 53 0.90 -4.84 -6.88
C ARG A 53 1.24 -4.53 -5.44
N TRP A 54 2.49 -4.19 -5.20
CA TRP A 54 3.03 -3.72 -3.93
C TRP A 54 3.51 -2.28 -4.10
N ILE A 55 3.19 -1.42 -3.14
CA ILE A 55 3.55 -0.01 -3.16
C ILE A 55 4.13 0.37 -1.80
N GLU A 56 5.35 0.91 -1.79
CA GLU A 56 5.92 1.51 -0.60
C GLU A 56 5.51 2.99 -0.52
N LEU A 57 4.79 3.33 0.54
CA LEU A 57 4.27 4.67 0.80
C LEU A 57 5.04 5.35 1.92
N ARG A 58 5.19 6.67 1.78
CA ARG A 58 5.62 7.58 2.84
C ARG A 58 4.50 8.56 3.12
N THR A 59 4.14 8.69 4.38
CA THR A 59 3.09 9.59 4.83
C THR A 59 3.64 10.92 5.33
N ASP A 60 2.77 11.92 5.49
CA ASP A 60 3.10 13.21 6.10
C ASP A 60 3.57 13.09 7.56
N SER A 61 3.02 12.13 8.32
CA SER A 61 3.43 11.83 9.70
C SER A 61 4.80 11.13 9.82
N GLY A 62 5.47 10.87 8.69
CA GLY A 62 6.75 10.16 8.65
C GLY A 62 6.60 8.63 8.64
N MET A 63 5.39 8.09 8.78
CA MET A 63 5.18 6.63 8.67
C MET A 63 5.53 6.14 7.27
N ARG A 64 6.28 5.03 7.23
CA ARG A 64 6.61 4.28 6.03
C ARG A 64 5.88 2.95 6.07
N CYS A 65 5.23 2.56 4.98
CA CYS A 65 4.53 1.28 4.93
C CYS A 65 4.57 0.67 3.54
N LEU A 66 4.49 -0.65 3.50
CA LEU A 66 4.28 -1.43 2.29
C LEU A 66 2.82 -1.86 2.27
N VAL A 67 2.10 -1.49 1.23
CA VAL A 67 0.74 -1.96 0.97
C VAL A 67 0.72 -2.81 -0.28
N SER A 68 -0.26 -3.71 -0.40
CA SER A 68 -0.50 -4.45 -1.63
C SER A 68 -1.96 -4.45 -2.02
N VAL A 69 -2.21 -4.65 -3.31
CA VAL A 69 -3.55 -4.88 -3.87
C VAL A 69 -3.48 -6.08 -4.81
N ASP A 70 -4.42 -7.00 -4.65
CA ASP A 70 -4.63 -8.09 -5.60
C ASP A 70 -5.63 -7.61 -6.66
N GLY A 71 -5.30 -7.78 -7.93
CA GLY A 71 -6.15 -7.39 -9.04
C GLY A 71 -7.45 -8.20 -9.13
N ARG A 72 -7.56 -9.32 -8.41
CA ARG A 72 -8.77 -10.15 -8.35
C ARG A 72 -9.86 -9.55 -7.45
N ASP A 73 -9.48 -9.14 -6.24
CA ASP A 73 -10.44 -8.63 -5.24
C ASP A 73 -10.40 -7.10 -5.09
N GLY A 74 -9.37 -6.44 -5.63
CA GLY A 74 -9.17 -5.00 -5.50
C GLY A 74 -8.91 -4.54 -4.07
N LEU A 75 -8.73 -5.48 -3.13
CA LEU A 75 -8.60 -5.17 -1.71
C LEU A 75 -7.17 -4.78 -1.38
N TRP A 76 -7.03 -3.57 -0.87
CA TRP A 76 -5.77 -3.07 -0.36
C TRP A 76 -5.50 -3.61 1.03
N ARG A 77 -4.29 -4.10 1.22
CA ARG A 77 -3.82 -4.70 2.47
C ARG A 77 -2.51 -4.08 2.91
N MET A 78 -2.36 -3.88 4.20
CA MET A 78 -1.10 -3.55 4.83
C MET A 78 -0.23 -4.82 4.81
N GLU A 79 0.95 -4.76 4.21
CA GLU A 79 1.91 -5.88 4.27
C GLU A 79 2.84 -5.70 5.46
N ARG A 80 3.33 -4.48 5.66
CA ARG A 80 4.28 -4.17 6.73
C ARG A 80 4.39 -2.67 6.96
N VAL A 81 4.40 -2.25 8.23
CA VAL A 81 4.93 -0.94 8.63
C VAL A 81 6.46 -1.02 8.69
N LEU A 82 7.13 -0.14 7.94
CA LEU A 82 8.59 -0.11 7.84
C LEU A 82 9.15 0.80 8.95
N PRO A 83 10.31 0.46 9.53
CA PRO A 83 10.97 1.35 10.48
C PRO A 83 11.26 2.70 9.82
N THR A 84 10.93 3.77 10.55
CA THR A 84 11.48 5.10 10.26
C THR A 84 12.99 4.99 10.44
N ARG A 85 13.77 5.12 9.37
CA ARG A 85 15.22 5.29 9.53
C ARG A 85 15.40 6.57 10.34
N GLY A 86 15.92 6.45 11.56
CA GLY A 86 16.54 7.58 12.23
C GLY A 86 17.66 8.13 11.34
N GLY A 87 17.85 9.44 11.38
CA GLY A 87 18.85 10.17 10.59
C GLY A 87 20.26 9.62 10.75
#